data_AF-A0A1F4CMN4-F1
#
_entry.id   AF-A0A1F4CMN4-F1
#
_cell.length_a   1.000
_cell.length_b   1.000
_cell.length_c   1.000
_cell.angle_alpha   90.00
_cell.angle_beta   90.00
_cell.angle_gamma   90.00
#
_symmetry.space_group_name_H-M   'P 1'
#
loop_
_entity.id
_entity.type
_entity.pdbx_description
1 polymer ?
#
loop_
_entity_poly.entity_id
_entity_poly.type
_entity_poly.pdbx_seq_one_letter_code
_entity_poly.pdbx_strand_id
1 'polypeptide(L)' 'MLHTCPEAAIAGYPDIVRRELGITNNGIVICGMAMGYADSGAFINTFQPPRIELDEYALRLD' A
#
# COMPACT_ATOMS: atom_id res chain seq x y z
N MET A 1 -6.95 15.97 -6.47
CA MET A 1 -7.08 14.52 -6.22
C MET A 1 -6.06 14.10 -5.18
N LEU A 2 -6.46 13.26 -4.22
CA LEU A 2 -5.52 12.61 -3.31
C LEU A 2 -4.86 11.41 -3.99
N HIS A 3 -3.64 11.11 -3.57
CA HIS A 3 -2.85 9.95 -3.96
C HIS A 3 -2.55 9.11 -2.71
N THR A 4 -2.28 7.82 -2.91
CA THR A 4 -1.97 6.89 -1.83
C THR A 4 -0.82 5.97 -2.20
N CYS A 5 -0.10 5.48 -1.18
CA CYS A 5 0.91 4.45 -1.31
C CYS A 5 0.68 3.38 -0.21
N PRO A 6 0.32 2.14 -0.56
CA PRO A 6 0.27 1.05 0.42
C PRO A 6 1.68 0.59 0.80
N GLU A 7 1.96 0.50 2.10
CA GLU A 7 3.30 0.30 2.64
C GLU A 7 3.34 -0.93 3.55
N ALA A 8 3.63 -2.10 2.96
CA ALA A 8 3.82 -3.34 3.73
C ALA A 8 5.06 -3.28 4.64
N ALA A 9 6.05 -2.45 4.31
CA ALA A 9 7.27 -2.26 5.10
C ALA A 9 6.99 -1.85 6.56
N ILE A 10 5.89 -1.12 6.80
CA ILE A 10 5.47 -0.71 8.15
C ILE A 10 5.18 -1.92 9.05
N ALA A 11 4.64 -3.01 8.49
CA ALA A 11 4.35 -4.23 9.24
C ALA A 11 5.61 -4.95 9.75
N GLY A 12 6.80 -4.59 9.26
CA GLY A 12 8.08 -5.09 9.79
C GLY A 12 8.45 -4.50 11.16
N TYR A 13 7.79 -3.42 11.59
CA TYR A 13 8.05 -2.75 12.87
C TYR A 13 6.77 -2.55 13.71
N PRO A 14 5.99 -3.62 13.97
CA PRO A 14 4.68 -3.50 14.57
C PRO A 14 4.73 -2.91 15.99
N ASP A 15 5.77 -3.19 16.76
CA ASP A 15 5.90 -2.69 18.14
C ASP A 15 6.13 -1.18 18.21
N ILE A 16 6.88 -0.62 17.24
CA ILE A 16 7.04 0.83 17.12
C ILE A 16 5.68 1.46 16.84
N VAL A 17 4.97 0.94 15.82
CA VAL A 17 3.63 1.44 15.45
C VAL A 17 2.67 1.39 16.63
N ARG A 18 2.65 0.27 17.38
CA ARG A 18 1.79 0.12 18.56
C ARG A 18 2.10 1.13 19.64
N ARG A 19 3.38 1.30 19.96
CA ARG A 19 3.82 2.25 20.99
C ARG A 19 3.42 3.68 20.62
N GLU A 20 3.71 4.11 19.40
CA GLU A 20 3.45 5.49 18.97
C GLU A 20 1.95 5.81 18.82
N LEU A 21 1.13 4.81 18.45
CA LEU A 21 -0.30 5.01 18.19
C LEU A 21 -1.21 4.50 19.33
N GLY A 22 -0.65 3.97 20.41
CA GLY A 22 -1.43 3.41 21.52
C GLY A 22 -2.28 2.19 21.12
N ILE A 23 -1.85 1.42 20.12
CA ILE A 23 -2.59 0.24 19.64
C ILE A 23 -2.33 -0.93 20.60
N THR A 24 -3.41 -1.55 21.09
CA THR A 24 -3.32 -2.72 21.95
C THR A 24 -2.75 -3.95 21.21
N ASN A 25 -2.21 -4.91 21.95
CA ASN A 25 -1.63 -6.13 21.38
C ASN A 25 -2.67 -7.11 20.79
N ASN A 26 -3.97 -6.78 20.86
CA ASN A 26 -5.05 -7.65 20.36
C ASN A 26 -5.31 -7.49 18.85
N GLY A 27 -4.73 -6.48 18.20
CA GLY A 27 -4.79 -6.31 16.74
C GLY A 27 -3.47 -6.71 16.06
N ILE A 28 -3.48 -6.93 14.75
CA ILE A 28 -2.26 -7.17 13.95
C ILE A 28 -2.01 -5.95 13.08
N VAL A 29 -0.78 -5.41 13.08
CA VAL A 29 -0.36 -4.37 12.14
C VAL A 29 -0.02 -5.05 10.82
N ILE A 30 -0.91 -4.94 9.82
CA ILE A 30 -0.77 -5.62 8.52
C ILE A 30 0.01 -4.79 7.50
N CYS A 31 -0.20 -3.48 7.48
CA CYS A 31 0.49 -2.51 6.63
C CYS A 31 0.17 -1.08 7.10
N GLY A 32 0.76 -0.09 6.45
CA GLY A 32 0.27 1.30 6.49
C GLY A 32 -0.10 1.83 5.11
N MET A 33 -0.55 3.08 5.07
CA MET A 33 -0.89 3.77 3.83
C MET A 33 -0.58 5.27 3.97
N ALA A 34 0.40 5.76 3.22
CA ALA A 34 0.58 7.19 3.04
C ALA A 34 -0.56 7.75 2.18
N MET A 35 -1.10 8.92 2.54
CA MET A 35 -2.16 9.61 1.81
C MET A 35 -1.87 11.11 1.76
N GLY A 36 -1.98 11.71 0.58
CA GLY A 36 -1.72 13.14 0.40
C GLY A 36 -1.79 13.60 -1.05
N TYR A 37 -1.22 14.78 -1.33
CA TYR A 37 -1.07 15.28 -2.69
C TYR A 37 0.32 14.88 -3.20
N ALA A 38 0.37 14.13 -4.30
CA ALA A 38 1.63 13.72 -4.90
C ALA A 38 2.37 14.93 -5.49
N ASP A 39 3.69 14.93 -5.35
CA ASP A 39 4.56 15.83 -6.08
C ASP A 39 4.65 15.36 -7.55
N SER A 40 4.07 16.13 -8.46
CA SER A 40 4.09 15.83 -9.90
C SER A 40 5.47 16.02 -10.55
N GLY A 41 6.40 16.73 -9.89
CA GLY A 41 7.77 16.91 -10.35
C GLY A 41 8.71 15.76 -9.96
N ALA A 42 8.31 14.90 -9.02
CA ALA A 42 9.14 13.81 -8.55
C ALA A 42 9.18 12.66 -9.58
N PHE A 43 10.37 12.36 -10.10
CA PHE A 43 10.58 11.29 -11.09
C PHE A 43 10.02 9.93 -10.64
N ILE A 44 10.11 9.60 -9.34
CA ILE A 44 9.60 8.33 -8.79
C ILE A 44 8.09 8.15 -8.98
N ASN A 45 7.33 9.26 -9.06
CA ASN A 45 5.88 9.24 -9.26
C ASN A 45 5.48 9.04 -10.74
N THR A 46 6.44 8.88 -11.66
CA THR A 46 6.18 8.68 -13.10
C THR A 46 6.10 7.21 -13.50
N PHE A 47 6.53 6.30 -12.63
CA PHE A 47 6.53 4.87 -12.93
C PHE A 47 5.13 4.28 -12.80
N GLN A 48 4.66 3.63 -13.87
CA GLN A 48 3.38 2.94 -13.91
C GLN A 48 3.60 1.48 -14.33
N PRO A 49 3.45 0.49 -13.43
CA PRO A 49 3.66 -0.90 -13.80
C PRO A 49 2.52 -1.39 -14.71
N PRO A 50 2.82 -2.19 -15.75
CA PRO A 50 1.78 -2.79 -16.58
C PRO A 50 0.91 -3.75 -15.76
N ARG A 51 -0.26 -4.09 -16.30
CA ARG A 51 -1.10 -5.20 -15.82
C ARG A 51 -1.11 -6.28 -16.87
N ILE A 52 -1.18 -7.54 -16.43
CA ILE A 52 -1.40 -8.68 -17.31
C ILE A 52 -2.84 -8.66 -17.86
N GLU A 53 -3.05 -9.27 -19.02
CA GLU A 53 -4.39 -9.38 -19.62
C GLU A 53 -5.29 -10.31 -18.81
N LEU A 54 -6.62 -10.13 -18.92
CA LEU A 54 -7.60 -10.91 -18.15
C LEU A 54 -7.47 -12.41 -18.37
N ASP A 55 -7.30 -12.80 -19.63
CA ASP A 55 -7.24 -14.20 -20.04
C ASP A 55 -5.93 -14.88 -19.59
N GLU A 56 -4.95 -14.12 -19.09
CA GLU A 56 -3.73 -14.67 -18.48
C GLU A 56 -3.94 -15.18 -17.05
N TYR A 57 -4.96 -14.69 -16.32
CA TYR A 57 -5.18 -15.05 -14.91
C TYR A 57 -6.59 -15.57 -14.59
N ALA A 58 -7.54 -15.46 -15.50
CA ALA A 58 -8.92 -15.91 -15.29
C ALA A 58 -9.46 -16.67 -16.51
N LEU A 59 -10.21 -17.75 -16.24
CA LEU A 59 -11.02 -18.43 -17.26
C LEU A 59 -12.48 -17.96 -17.19
N ARG A 60 -13.08 -17.75 -18.37
CA ARG A 60 -14.53 -17.54 -18.51
C ARG A 60 -15.23 -18.91 -18.60
N LEU A 61 -16.37 -19.04 -17.93
CA LEU A 61 -17.21 -20.23 -17.90
C LEU A 61 -18.59 -19.85 -18.43
N ASP A 62 -18.66 -19.52 -19.71
CA ASP A 62 -19.90 -19.35 -20.48
C ASP A 62 -20.40 -20.66 -21.08
#